data_AF-A0A2V9ZES5-F1
#
_entry.id   AF-A0A2V9ZES5-F1
#
_cell.length_a   1.000
_cell.length_b   1.000
_cell.length_c   1.000
_cell.angle_alpha   90.00
_cell.angle_beta   90.00
_cell.angle_gamma   90.00
#
_symmetry.space_group_name_H-M   'P 1'
#
loop_
_entity.id
_entity.type
_entity.pdbx_description
1 polymer ?
#
loop_
_entity_poly.entity_id
_entity_poly.type
_entity_poly.pdbx_seq_one_letter_code
_entity_poly.pdbx_strand_id
1 'polypeptide(L)'
;MKKNIALSPKIETLFGTRDENLHLLEDGLNVSIDLKSDSVEIEGIPSDVSRAEQVFADYAHLQRNGFAFYNGDLGSMLRIVISDPNASLRTLAEASKQRAVGKRSVQPKSVNQKRYIEAIENNDMVFGIGPAGTGKTYLAVAMAVSALVAKQVNRIILARPAVEAGERLGFLPGTL
;
A
#
# COMPACT_ATOMS: atom_id res chain seq x y z
N MET A 1 7.78 -21.87 17.90
CA MET A 1 6.49 -21.61 18.58
C MET A 1 5.40 -21.95 17.60
N LYS A 2 4.37 -22.66 18.05
CA LYS A 2 3.26 -23.10 17.21
C LYS A 2 1.97 -22.47 17.73
N LYS A 3 1.14 -21.95 16.83
CA LYS A 3 -0.11 -21.27 17.17
C LYS A 3 -1.22 -21.61 16.20
N ASN A 4 -2.43 -21.83 16.72
CA ASN A 4 -3.61 -22.14 15.93
C ASN A 4 -4.58 -20.96 15.91
N ILE A 5 -5.03 -20.59 14.72
CA ILE A 5 -6.02 -19.54 14.48
C ILE A 5 -7.27 -20.18 13.88
N ALA A 6 -8.43 -19.96 14.47
CA ALA A 6 -9.69 -20.46 13.93
C ALA A 6 -10.06 -19.74 12.62
N LEU A 7 -10.57 -20.47 11.63
CA LEU A 7 -11.01 -19.88 10.37
C LEU A 7 -12.27 -19.02 10.58
N SER A 8 -12.19 -17.74 10.23
CA SER A 8 -13.39 -16.89 10.16
C SER A 8 -14.11 -17.03 8.81
N PRO A 9 -15.43 -16.76 8.73
CA PRO A 9 -16.15 -16.80 7.45
C PRO A 9 -15.47 -15.92 6.41
N LYS A 10 -15.29 -16.44 5.19
CA LYS A 10 -14.61 -15.77 4.05
C LYS A 10 -13.13 -15.43 4.28
N ILE A 11 -12.45 -16.06 5.25
CA ILE A 11 -11.00 -15.86 5.41
C ILE A 11 -10.20 -16.40 4.21
N GLU A 12 -10.77 -17.31 3.43
CA GLU A 12 -10.17 -17.89 2.22
C GLU A 12 -9.76 -16.83 1.19
N THR A 13 -10.44 -15.67 1.16
CA THR A 13 -10.05 -14.56 0.28
C THR A 13 -8.75 -13.90 0.70
N LEU A 14 -8.23 -14.16 1.91
CA LEU A 14 -6.88 -13.77 2.32
C LEU A 14 -5.82 -14.58 1.58
N PHE A 15 -6.07 -15.86 1.30
CA PHE A 15 -5.06 -16.76 0.75
C PHE A 15 -4.63 -16.36 -0.65
N GLY A 16 -5.55 -15.72 -1.39
CA GLY A 16 -5.30 -15.24 -2.75
C GLY A 16 -5.39 -16.35 -3.79
N THR A 17 -4.92 -16.07 -5.00
CA THR A 17 -4.95 -17.08 -6.07
C THR A 17 -3.81 -18.06 -5.86
N ARG A 18 -4.12 -19.37 -5.70
CA ARG A 18 -3.10 -20.42 -5.45
C ARG A 18 -2.22 -20.10 -4.24
N ASP A 19 -2.83 -19.63 -3.15
CA ASP A 19 -2.17 -19.36 -1.88
C ASP A 19 -1.01 -18.34 -1.93
N GLU A 20 -1.00 -17.49 -2.97
CA GLU A 20 0.06 -16.50 -3.21
C GLU A 20 0.33 -15.57 -2.01
N ASN A 21 -0.70 -15.24 -1.23
CA ASN A 21 -0.55 -14.37 -0.07
C ASN A 21 -0.06 -15.13 1.16
N LEU A 22 -0.31 -16.44 1.25
CA LEU A 22 0.23 -17.27 2.32
C LEU A 22 1.74 -17.45 2.10
N HIS A 23 2.15 -17.82 0.89
CA HIS A 23 3.58 -17.91 0.55
C HIS A 23 4.31 -16.58 0.75
N LEU A 24 3.66 -15.46 0.41
CA LEU A 24 4.23 -14.13 0.69
C LEU A 24 4.47 -13.90 2.20
N LEU A 25 3.55 -14.36 3.06
CA LEU A 25 3.69 -14.26 4.51
C LEU A 25 4.74 -15.22 5.07
N GLU A 26 4.78 -16.45 4.56
CA GLU A 26 5.77 -17.47 4.93
C GLU A 26 7.18 -16.97 4.63
N ASP A 27 7.44 -16.55 3.38
CA ASP A 27 8.73 -16.03 2.95
C ASP A 27 9.09 -14.72 3.68
N GLY A 28 8.11 -13.84 3.87
CA GLY A 28 8.31 -12.52 4.44
C GLY A 28 8.57 -12.52 5.94
N LEU A 29 7.96 -13.45 6.67
CA LEU A 29 8.05 -13.53 8.12
C LEU A 29 8.86 -14.75 8.60
N ASN A 30 9.39 -15.59 7.71
CA ASN A 30 10.08 -16.84 8.07
C ASN A 30 9.23 -17.75 8.97
N VAL A 31 7.95 -17.91 8.60
CA VAL A 31 6.99 -18.79 9.28
C VAL A 31 6.52 -19.89 8.33
N SER A 32 6.07 -21.02 8.89
CA SER A 32 5.33 -22.05 8.17
C SER A 32 3.84 -21.87 8.45
N ILE A 33 3.00 -21.90 7.41
CA ILE A 33 1.54 -21.74 7.54
C ILE A 33 0.85 -22.99 6.97
N ASP A 34 0.27 -23.80 7.86
CA ASP A 34 -0.46 -25.00 7.50
C ASP A 34 -1.98 -24.80 7.60
N LEU A 35 -2.67 -24.99 6.48
CA LEU A 35 -4.13 -24.98 6.43
C LEU A 35 -4.70 -26.32 6.92
N LYS A 36 -5.55 -26.28 7.97
CA LYS A 36 -6.37 -27.39 8.44
C LYS A 36 -7.83 -27.16 8.09
N SER A 37 -8.68 -28.15 8.38
CA SER A 37 -10.10 -28.14 8.07
C SER A 37 -10.88 -26.98 8.72
N ASP A 38 -10.47 -26.56 9.92
CA ASP A 38 -11.13 -25.55 10.75
C ASP A 38 -10.19 -24.48 11.31
N SER A 39 -8.87 -24.64 11.10
CA SER A 39 -7.85 -23.74 11.63
C SER A 39 -6.68 -23.52 10.68
N VAL A 40 -6.00 -22.39 10.84
CA VAL A 40 -4.67 -22.14 10.29
C VAL A 40 -3.66 -22.32 11.42
N GLU A 41 -2.68 -23.17 11.18
CA GLU A 41 -1.55 -23.39 12.08
C GLU A 41 -0.35 -22.58 11.59
N ILE A 42 0.28 -21.82 12.50
CA ILE A 42 1.46 -21.00 12.20
C ILE A 42 2.60 -21.44 13.11
N GLU A 43 3.74 -21.75 12.51
CA GLU A 43 4.96 -22.15 13.22
C GLU A 43 6.14 -21.25 12.86
N GLY A 44 6.93 -20.85 13.87
CA GLY A 44 8.12 -20.03 13.68
C GLY A 44 8.65 -19.44 14.98
N ILE A 45 9.43 -18.37 14.88
CA ILE A 45 9.93 -17.61 16.03
C ILE A 45 8.76 -16.81 16.65
N PRO A 46 8.68 -16.63 17.98
CA PRO A 46 7.54 -15.96 18.62
C PRO A 46 7.18 -14.58 18.06
N SER A 47 8.15 -13.76 17.69
CA SER A 47 7.93 -12.44 17.07
C SER A 47 7.17 -12.55 15.75
N ASP A 48 7.59 -13.51 14.93
CA ASP A 48 7.15 -13.66 13.55
C ASP A 48 5.78 -14.31 13.49
N VAL A 49 5.56 -15.31 14.36
CA VAL A 49 4.23 -15.93 14.56
C VAL A 49 3.24 -14.88 15.07
N SER A 50 3.63 -14.03 16.02
CA SER A 50 2.77 -12.95 16.53
C SER A 50 2.45 -11.93 15.42
N ARG A 51 3.41 -11.66 14.54
CA ARG A 51 3.23 -10.76 13.40
C ARG A 51 2.28 -11.35 12.35
N ALA A 52 2.43 -12.62 12.03
CA ALA A 52 1.53 -13.33 11.13
C ALA A 52 0.11 -13.38 11.71
N GLU A 53 -0.04 -13.72 12.99
CA GLU A 53 -1.33 -13.70 13.70
C GLU A 53 -2.02 -12.32 13.62
N GLN A 54 -1.25 -11.23 13.79
CA GLN A 54 -1.77 -9.88 13.66
C GLN A 54 -2.35 -9.62 12.25
N VAL A 55 -1.72 -10.14 11.20
CA VAL A 55 -2.24 -10.03 9.82
C VAL A 55 -3.59 -10.72 9.68
N PHE A 56 -3.73 -11.95 10.18
CA PHE A 56 -5.01 -12.67 10.15
C PHE A 56 -6.10 -11.93 10.95
N ALA A 57 -5.76 -11.44 12.14
CA ALA A 57 -6.67 -10.69 13.00
C ALA A 57 -7.13 -9.38 12.35
N ASP A 58 -6.21 -8.62 11.77
CA ASP A 58 -6.49 -7.38 11.06
C ASP A 58 -7.37 -7.62 9.82
N TYR A 59 -7.08 -8.67 9.06
CA TYR A 59 -7.87 -9.04 7.89
C TYR A 59 -9.31 -9.36 8.27
N ALA A 60 -9.51 -10.23 9.27
CA ALA A 60 -10.83 -10.58 9.77
C ALA A 60 -11.58 -9.36 10.34
N HIS A 61 -10.87 -8.41 10.95
CA HIS A 61 -11.46 -7.15 11.41
C HIS A 61 -11.90 -6.26 10.24
N LEU A 62 -11.05 -6.07 9.23
CA LEU A 62 -11.37 -5.27 8.05
C LEU A 62 -12.56 -5.83 7.26
N GLN A 63 -12.60 -7.15 7.11
CA GLN A 63 -13.68 -7.84 6.41
C GLN A 63 -15.03 -7.70 7.14
N ARG A 64 -15.04 -7.86 8.49
CA ARG A 64 -16.25 -7.63 9.31
C ARG A 64 -16.77 -6.19 9.20
N ASN A 65 -15.88 -5.23 9.03
CA ASN A 65 -16.23 -3.82 8.85
C ASN A 65 -16.54 -3.45 7.38
N GLY A 66 -16.71 -4.44 6.50
CA GLY A 66 -17.09 -4.21 5.10
C GLY A 66 -15.99 -3.59 4.23
N PHE A 67 -14.73 -3.67 4.64
CA PHE A 67 -13.61 -3.24 3.79
C PHE A 67 -13.48 -4.20 2.60
N ALA A 68 -13.60 -3.66 1.39
CA ALA A 68 -13.40 -4.41 0.17
C ALA A 68 -11.95 -4.25 -0.30
N PHE A 69 -11.22 -5.37 -0.37
CA PHE A 69 -9.92 -5.41 -1.03
C PHE A 69 -10.15 -5.50 -2.54
N TYR A 70 -9.60 -4.57 -3.32
CA TYR A 70 -9.59 -4.68 -4.78
C TYR A 70 -8.39 -5.53 -5.23
N ASN A 71 -8.49 -6.13 -6.41
CA ASN A 71 -7.48 -7.03 -6.95
C ASN A 71 -6.07 -6.41 -6.90
N GLY A 72 -5.15 -7.08 -6.21
CA GLY A 72 -3.75 -6.68 -6.05
C GLY A 72 -3.46 -5.75 -4.86
N ASP A 73 -4.47 -5.15 -4.22
CA ASP A 73 -4.25 -4.25 -3.07
C ASP A 73 -3.74 -5.02 -1.85
N LEU A 74 -4.33 -6.18 -1.58
CA LEU A 74 -3.97 -6.99 -0.42
C LEU A 74 -2.50 -7.43 -0.46
N GLY A 75 -2.03 -8.02 -1.56
CA GLY A 75 -0.64 -8.44 -1.70
C GLY A 75 0.35 -7.27 -1.58
N SER A 76 -0.02 -6.08 -2.07
CA SER A 76 0.78 -4.86 -1.87
C SER A 76 0.81 -4.41 -0.40
N MET A 77 -0.32 -4.44 0.30
CA MET A 77 -0.39 -4.12 1.72
C MET A 77 0.42 -5.12 2.55
N LEU A 78 0.33 -6.41 2.25
CA LEU A 78 1.10 -7.46 2.93
C LEU A 78 2.61 -7.23 2.78
N ARG A 79 3.10 -6.91 1.57
CA ARG A 79 4.52 -6.56 1.37
C ARG A 79 4.98 -5.40 2.24
N ILE A 80 4.12 -4.40 2.42
CA ILE A 80 4.41 -3.25 3.30
C ILE A 80 4.43 -3.69 4.76
N VAL A 81 3.45 -4.48 5.21
CA VAL A 81 3.38 -4.98 6.61
C VAL A 81 4.57 -5.88 6.96
N ILE A 82 5.03 -6.69 6.01
CA ILE A 82 6.23 -7.53 6.14
C ILE A 82 7.48 -6.65 6.29
N SER A 83 7.61 -5.61 5.46
CA SER A 83 8.83 -4.79 5.39
C SER A 83 8.91 -3.68 6.45
N ASP A 84 7.77 -3.26 7.01
CA ASP A 84 7.67 -2.18 7.99
C ASP A 84 6.98 -2.69 9.27
N PRO A 85 7.74 -2.92 10.36
CA PRO A 85 7.20 -3.42 11.63
C PRO A 85 6.09 -2.54 12.23
N ASN A 86 6.08 -1.25 11.92
CA ASN A 86 5.08 -0.31 12.44
C ASN A 86 3.81 -0.25 11.56
N ALA A 87 3.83 -0.83 10.37
CA ALA A 87 2.65 -0.92 9.51
C ALA A 87 1.74 -2.08 9.95
N SER A 88 0.43 -1.94 9.74
CA SER A 88 -0.55 -3.01 9.93
C SER A 88 -1.56 -2.95 8.79
N LEU A 89 -2.29 -4.04 8.53
CA LEU A 89 -3.32 -3.99 7.47
C LEU A 89 -4.38 -2.94 7.82
N ARG A 90 -4.72 -2.79 9.10
CA ARG A 90 -5.68 -1.80 9.59
C ARG A 90 -5.23 -0.37 9.33
N THR A 91 -4.00 -0.02 9.72
CA THR A 91 -3.50 1.36 9.54
C THR A 91 -3.39 1.73 8.06
N LEU A 92 -2.98 0.78 7.20
CA LEU A 92 -2.94 0.99 5.75
C LEU A 92 -4.35 1.17 5.15
N ALA A 93 -5.33 0.37 5.60
CA ALA A 93 -6.71 0.49 5.14
C ALA A 93 -7.38 1.81 5.58
N GLU A 94 -7.13 2.26 6.81
CA GLU A 94 -7.63 3.53 7.33
C GLU A 94 -7.03 4.72 6.55
N ALA A 95 -5.71 4.73 6.36
CA ALA A 95 -5.03 5.77 5.61
C ALA A 95 -5.48 5.80 4.13
N SER A 96 -5.83 4.65 3.56
CA SER A 96 -6.43 4.57 2.23
C SER A 96 -7.77 5.27 2.11
N LYS A 97 -8.66 5.09 3.10
CA LYS A 97 -9.98 5.72 3.11
C LYS A 97 -9.86 7.24 3.15
N GLN A 98 -8.87 7.76 3.88
CA GLN A 98 -8.59 9.20 3.95
C GLN A 98 -8.11 9.78 2.60
N ARG A 99 -7.48 8.94 1.76
CA ARG A 99 -6.90 9.30 0.46
C ARG A 99 -7.81 8.95 -0.72
N ALA A 100 -9.10 8.71 -0.47
CA ALA A 100 -10.04 8.31 -1.49
C ALA A 100 -10.34 9.49 -2.43
N VAL A 101 -9.98 9.34 -3.71
CA VAL A 101 -10.37 10.27 -4.78
C VAL A 101 -11.61 9.69 -5.47
N GLY A 102 -12.79 10.14 -5.04
CA GLY A 102 -14.06 9.61 -5.54
C GLY A 102 -14.25 8.13 -5.17
N LYS A 103 -14.44 7.25 -6.17
CA LYS A 103 -14.60 5.79 -5.96
C LYS A 103 -13.27 5.01 -5.94
N ARG A 104 -12.13 5.64 -6.22
CA ARG A 104 -10.82 4.97 -6.27
C ARG A 104 -9.91 5.50 -5.17
N SER A 105 -9.48 4.62 -4.28
CA SER A 105 -8.46 4.91 -3.28
C SER A 105 -7.06 4.72 -3.87
N VAL A 106 -6.17 5.67 -3.62
CA VAL A 106 -4.76 5.52 -4.01
C VAL A 106 -4.00 4.82 -2.90
N GLN A 107 -3.50 3.63 -3.20
CA GLN A 107 -2.76 2.79 -2.27
C GLN A 107 -1.28 2.73 -2.64
N PRO A 108 -0.36 2.92 -1.67
CA PRO A 108 1.04 2.63 -1.91
C PRO A 108 1.21 1.13 -2.15
N LYS A 109 1.96 0.78 -3.20
CA LYS A 109 2.30 -0.60 -3.53
C LYS A 109 3.64 -1.07 -2.98
N SER A 110 4.40 -0.15 -2.40
CA SER A 110 5.70 -0.41 -1.78
C SER A 110 5.94 0.52 -0.59
N VAL A 111 6.90 0.16 0.26
CA VAL A 111 7.32 0.98 1.40
C VAL A 111 7.79 2.36 0.97
N ASN A 112 8.53 2.46 -0.14
CA ASN A 112 8.99 3.76 -0.65
C ASN A 112 7.83 4.63 -1.13
N GLN A 113 6.78 4.04 -1.72
CA GLN A 113 5.57 4.79 -2.07
C GLN A 113 4.81 5.25 -0.82
N LYS A 114 4.74 4.41 0.23
CA LYS A 114 4.16 4.79 1.53
C LYS A 114 4.92 5.99 2.11
N ARG A 115 6.25 5.90 2.22
CA ARG A 115 7.10 7.00 2.70
C ARG A 115 6.93 8.27 1.88
N TYR A 116 6.80 8.15 0.55
CA TYR A 116 6.59 9.30 -0.32
C TYR A 116 5.25 10.00 -0.07
N ILE A 117 4.18 9.23 0.12
CA ILE A 117 2.85 9.77 0.47
C ILE A 117 2.89 10.42 1.85
N GLU A 118 3.48 9.76 2.85
CA GLU A 118 3.62 10.31 4.20
C GLU A 118 4.49 11.58 4.20
N ALA A 119 5.51 11.66 3.35
CA ALA A 119 6.29 12.88 3.20
C ALA A 119 5.42 14.04 2.67
N ILE A 120 4.55 13.79 1.68
CA ILE A 120 3.62 14.79 1.14
C ILE A 120 2.63 15.28 2.21
N GLU A 121 2.18 14.39 3.10
CA GLU A 121 1.23 14.74 4.17
C GLU A 121 1.86 15.60 5.27
N ASN A 122 3.14 15.38 5.56
CA ASN A 122 3.81 15.94 6.75
C ASN A 122 4.77 17.10 6.46
N ASN A 123 4.97 17.48 5.19
CA ASN A 123 5.92 18.52 4.81
C ASN A 123 5.34 19.46 3.75
N ASP A 124 5.67 20.76 3.84
CA ASP A 124 5.23 21.76 2.86
C ASP A 124 5.85 21.57 1.47
N MET A 125 7.03 20.95 1.39
CA MET A 125 7.75 20.71 0.14
C MET A 125 8.41 19.32 0.14
N VAL A 126 8.21 18.56 -0.94
CA VAL A 126 8.74 17.21 -1.10
C VAL A 126 9.35 17.01 -2.48
N PHE A 127 10.58 16.51 -2.51
CA PHE A 127 11.27 16.13 -3.75
C PHE A 127 11.14 14.62 -3.98
N GLY A 128 10.34 14.23 -4.98
CA GLY A 128 10.23 12.84 -5.41
C GLY A 128 11.29 12.49 -6.45
N ILE A 129 12.36 11.79 -6.05
CA ILE A 129 13.44 11.34 -6.96
C ILE A 129 13.39 9.83 -7.11
N GLY A 130 13.54 9.32 -8.33
CA GLY A 130 13.65 7.89 -8.59
C GLY A 130 13.37 7.50 -10.04
N PRO A 131 13.55 6.22 -10.40
CA PRO A 131 13.41 5.71 -11.77
C PRO A 131 12.04 5.97 -12.39
N ALA A 132 11.94 5.88 -13.72
CA ALA A 132 10.66 5.89 -14.41
C ALA A 132 9.75 4.75 -13.90
N GLY A 133 8.42 4.97 -13.90
CA GLY A 133 7.45 3.96 -13.49
C GLY A 133 7.27 3.75 -11.99
N THR A 134 8.03 4.41 -11.11
CA THR A 134 7.91 4.23 -9.65
C THR A 134 6.73 4.96 -8.99
N GLY A 135 5.92 5.68 -9.77
CA GLY A 135 4.68 6.31 -9.30
C GLY A 135 4.83 7.72 -8.73
N LYS A 136 6.01 8.35 -8.78
CA LYS A 136 6.28 9.70 -8.23
C LYS A 136 5.24 10.74 -8.66
N THR A 137 5.07 10.95 -9.96
CA THR A 137 4.10 11.92 -10.49
C THR A 137 2.66 11.49 -10.22
N TYR A 138 2.35 10.21 -10.40
CA TYR A 138 0.99 9.68 -10.21
C TYR A 138 0.50 9.85 -8.77
N LEU A 139 1.33 9.48 -7.78
CA LEU A 139 1.01 9.59 -6.36
C LEU A 139 0.92 11.06 -5.92
N ALA A 140 1.82 11.93 -6.40
CA ALA A 140 1.74 13.36 -6.11
C ALA A 140 0.42 13.97 -6.59
N VAL A 141 0.03 13.67 -7.84
CA VAL A 141 -1.22 14.16 -8.42
C VAL A 141 -2.42 13.58 -7.68
N ALA A 142 -2.39 12.29 -7.33
CA ALA A 142 -3.45 11.69 -6.53
C ALA A 142 -3.66 12.38 -5.17
N MET A 143 -2.57 12.66 -4.46
CA MET A 143 -2.62 13.39 -3.19
C MET A 143 -3.14 14.81 -3.37
N ALA A 144 -2.69 15.53 -4.41
CA ALA A 144 -3.19 16.87 -4.72
C ALA A 144 -4.70 16.88 -5.02
N VAL A 145 -5.20 15.88 -5.78
CA VAL A 145 -6.63 15.73 -6.06
C VAL A 145 -7.39 15.37 -4.78
N SER A 146 -6.84 14.51 -3.92
CA SER A 146 -7.43 14.20 -2.61
C SER A 146 -7.58 15.46 -1.75
N ALA A 147 -6.55 16.29 -1.68
CA ALA A 147 -6.59 17.57 -0.96
C ALA A 147 -7.62 18.54 -1.54
N LEU A 148 -7.76 18.60 -2.86
CA LEU A 148 -8.77 19.43 -3.53
C LEU A 148 -10.20 18.95 -3.22
N VAL A 149 -10.46 17.65 -3.30
CA VAL A 149 -11.77 17.05 -2.98
C VAL A 149 -12.12 17.24 -1.50
N ALA A 150 -11.13 17.11 -0.61
CA ALA A 150 -11.27 17.38 0.82
C ALA A 150 -11.37 18.88 1.17
N LYS A 151 -11.35 19.78 0.16
CA LYS A 151 -11.38 21.25 0.32
C LYS A 151 -10.22 21.80 1.17
N GLN A 152 -9.11 21.09 1.23
CA GLN A 152 -7.88 21.55 1.89
C GLN A 152 -7.14 22.58 1.03
N VAL A 153 -7.35 22.56 -0.29
CA VAL A 153 -6.82 23.52 -1.27
C VAL A 153 -7.90 23.94 -2.26
N ASN A 154 -7.74 25.13 -2.86
CA ASN A 154 -8.71 25.68 -3.83
C ASN A 154 -8.36 25.40 -5.29
N ARG A 155 -7.10 25.10 -5.60
CA ARG A 155 -6.62 24.86 -6.98
C ARG A 155 -5.38 23.97 -6.99
N ILE A 156 -5.19 23.24 -8.09
CA ILE A 156 -3.99 22.45 -8.36
C ILE A 156 -3.26 23.09 -9.53
N ILE A 157 -1.93 23.26 -9.42
CA ILE A 157 -1.07 23.76 -10.49
C ILE A 157 -0.14 22.63 -10.90
N LEU A 158 -0.20 22.21 -12.17
CA LEU A 158 0.72 21.24 -12.75
C LEU A 158 1.63 21.96 -13.74
N ALA A 159 2.94 21.86 -13.51
CA ALA A 159 3.94 22.41 -14.40
C ALA A 159 4.86 21.28 -14.88
N ARG A 160 5.28 21.36 -16.14
CA ARG A 160 6.34 20.53 -16.71
C ARG A 160 7.33 21.45 -17.43
N PRO A 161 8.64 21.12 -17.42
CA PRO A 161 9.59 21.85 -18.26
C PRO A 161 9.20 21.72 -19.73
N ALA A 162 9.49 22.74 -20.53
CA ALA A 162 9.13 22.79 -21.95
C ALA A 162 9.89 21.76 -22.81
N VAL A 163 10.94 21.14 -22.27
CA VAL A 163 11.81 20.22 -23.00
C VAL A 163 12.00 18.94 -22.19
N GLU A 164 11.84 17.80 -22.85
CA GLU A 164 12.11 16.48 -22.28
C GLU A 164 13.61 16.14 -22.34
N ALA A 165 14.06 15.29 -21.41
CA ALA A 165 15.45 14.88 -21.36
C ALA A 165 15.85 14.16 -22.66
N GLY A 166 16.77 14.75 -23.43
CA GLY A 166 17.28 14.19 -24.68
C GLY A 166 16.83 14.90 -25.95
N GLU A 167 15.85 15.82 -25.87
CA GLU A 167 15.49 16.68 -27.00
C GLU A 167 16.33 17.97 -26.99
N ARG A 168 16.84 18.36 -28.17
CA ARG A 168 17.46 19.68 -28.33
C ARG A 168 16.35 20.72 -28.25
N LEU A 169 16.50 21.72 -27.37
CA LEU A 169 15.73 22.95 -27.44
C LEU A 169 15.79 23.45 -28.90
N GLY A 170 14.66 23.43 -29.61
CA GLY A 170 14.49 24.33 -30.75
C GLY A 170 14.58 25.78 -30.27
N PHE A 171 14.73 26.73 -31.19
CA PHE A 171 14.85 28.15 -30.86
C PHE A 171 13.64 28.64 -30.04
N LEU A 172 13.94 29.33 -28.94
CA LEU A 172 12.94 30.10 -28.20
C LEU A 172 12.59 31.35 -29.03
N PRO A 173 11.30 31.75 -29.13
CA PRO A 173 10.94 33.01 -29.78
C PRO A 173 11.59 34.17 -29.01
N GLY A 174 12.49 34.91 -29.68
CA GLY A 174 13.22 36.05 -29.11
C GLY A 174 14.76 35.95 -29.14
N THR A 175 15.34 34.89 -29.71
CA THR A 175 16.81 34.81 -29.92
C THR A 175 17.17 35.05 -31.40
N LEU A 176 17.22 36.32 -31.82
CA LEU A 176 17.91 36.81 -33.03
C LEU A 176 18.52 38.18 -32.72
#